data_AF-A0A929B9F8-F1
#
_entry.id   AF-A0A929B9F8-F1
#
_cell.length_a   1.000
_cell.length_b   1.000
_cell.length_c   1.000
_cell.angle_alpha   90.00
_cell.angle_beta   90.00
_cell.angle_gamma   90.00
#
_symmetry.space_group_name_H-M   'P 1'
#
loop_
_entity.id
_entity.type
_entity.pdbx_description
1 polymer ?
#
loop_
_entity_poly.entity_id
_entity_poly.type
_entity_poly.pdbx_seq_one_letter_code
_entity_poly.pdbx_strand_id
1 'polypeptide(L)'
;MFHRDRVDVFWIVGAGFRIRHAMSTLPGAICAGDWEAALCATWLKIPTATPYGREPASTAITERCTECTAEVTRGGFREHVWDY
;
A
#
# COMPACT_ATOMS: atom_id res chain seq x y z
N MET A 1 -0.89 22.94 -20.99
CA MET A 1 0.15 22.27 -20.18
C MET A 1 -0.47 20.98 -19.68
N PHE A 2 -0.09 19.83 -20.24
CA PHE A 2 -0.69 18.54 -19.91
C PHE A 2 -0.22 18.11 -18.51
N HIS A 3 -1.12 18.03 -17.53
CA HIS A 3 -0.87 17.29 -16.29
C HIS A 3 -0.86 15.81 -16.67
N ARG A 4 0.32 15.28 -16.96
CA ARG A 4 0.60 13.84 -17.01
C ARG A 4 0.06 13.21 -15.73
N ASP A 5 -0.85 12.27 -15.91
CA ASP A 5 -1.31 11.22 -15.00
C ASP A 5 -0.62 11.22 -13.63
N ARG A 6 -1.35 11.68 -12.60
CA ARG A 6 -0.88 11.48 -11.21
C ARG A 6 -0.83 9.99 -10.97
N VAL A 7 0.35 9.47 -10.67
CA VAL A 7 0.53 8.07 -10.29
C VAL A 7 -0.19 7.86 -8.95
N ASP A 8 -0.99 6.80 -8.86
CA ASP A 8 -1.65 6.40 -7.63
C ASP A 8 -0.68 5.58 -6.75
N VAL A 9 -0.79 5.74 -5.44
CA VAL A 9 -0.09 4.92 -4.44
C VAL A 9 -1.08 4.30 -3.48
N PHE A 10 -0.78 3.08 -3.05
CA PHE A 10 -1.64 2.27 -2.21
C PHE A 10 -0.94 1.97 -0.90
N TRP A 11 -1.53 2.45 0.19
CA TRP A 11 -1.07 2.23 1.56
C TRP A 11 -1.65 0.93 2.10
N ILE A 12 -0.83 -0.13 2.07
CA ILE A 12 -1.21 -1.45 2.55
C ILE A 12 -0.43 -1.83 3.81
N VAL A 13 -0.98 -2.77 4.58
CA VAL A 13 -0.23 -3.47 5.62
C VAL A 13 0.16 -4.84 5.07
N GLY A 14 1.45 -5.07 4.82
CA GLY A 14 1.96 -6.38 4.40
C GLY A 14 1.77 -7.45 5.48
N ALA A 15 1.76 -8.72 5.11
CA ALA A 15 1.57 -9.81 6.07
C ALA A 15 2.68 -9.78 7.15
N GLY A 16 2.28 -9.69 8.43
CA GLY A 16 3.20 -9.61 9.57
C GLY A 16 3.67 -8.20 9.96
N PHE A 17 3.30 -7.16 9.19
CA PHE A 17 3.63 -5.77 9.50
C PHE A 17 2.60 -5.12 10.43
N ARG A 18 3.00 -4.05 11.11
CA ARG A 18 2.15 -3.24 12.00
C ARG A 18 2.06 -1.77 11.60
N ILE A 19 2.63 -1.41 10.45
CA ILE A 19 2.58 -0.08 9.85
C ILE A 19 2.27 -0.22 8.36
N ARG A 20 1.73 0.83 7.76
CA ARG A 20 1.43 0.88 6.32
C ARG A 20 2.66 1.27 5.52
N HIS A 21 2.87 0.56 4.42
CA HIS A 21 3.85 0.90 3.40
C HIS A 21 3.13 1.24 2.10
N ALA A 22 3.68 2.19 1.35
CA ALA A 22 3.13 2.62 0.07
C ALA A 22 3.74 1.80 -1.06
N MET A 23 2.92 1.37 -2.01
CA MET A 23 3.35 0.77 -3.28
C MET A 23 2.63 1.46 -4.44
N SER A 24 3.26 1.53 -5.61
CA SER A 24 2.65 2.07 -6.84
C SER A 24 1.85 1.04 -7.63
N THR A 25 1.98 -0.24 -7.27
CA THR A 25 1.26 -1.32 -7.94
C THR A 25 -0.16 -1.42 -7.41
N LEU A 26 -1.14 -1.54 -8.30
CA LEU A 26 -2.55 -1.67 -7.95
C LEU A 26 -2.80 -2.97 -7.14
N PRO A 27 -3.43 -2.89 -5.96
CA PRO A 27 -3.88 -4.07 -5.23
C PRO A 27 -4.74 -4.99 -6.12
N GLY A 28 -4.42 -6.29 -6.11
CA GLY A 28 -5.05 -7.27 -7.00
C GLY A 28 -4.33 -7.49 -8.35
N ALA A 29 -3.38 -6.63 -8.74
CA ALA A 29 -2.47 -6.91 -9.85
C ALA A 29 -1.36 -7.91 -9.45
N ILE A 30 -1.15 -8.10 -8.15
CA ILE A 30 -0.20 -9.03 -7.55
C ILE A 30 -1.00 -10.07 -6.76
N CYS A 31 -0.63 -11.35 -6.86
CA CYS A 31 -1.34 -12.41 -6.16
C CYS A 31 -1.06 -12.38 -4.65
N ALA A 32 -2.05 -12.83 -3.86
CA ALA A 32 -1.86 -13.02 -2.43
C ALA A 32 -0.73 -14.03 -2.18
N GLY A 33 0.17 -13.69 -1.25
CA GLY A 33 1.34 -14.49 -0.91
C GLY A 33 2.60 -14.15 -1.70
N ASP A 34 2.50 -13.41 -2.81
CA ASP A 34 3.67 -12.89 -3.54
C ASP A 34 4.32 -11.72 -2.80
N TRP A 35 5.52 -11.36 -3.24
CA TRP A 35 6.30 -10.28 -2.67
C TRP A 35 6.31 -9.07 -3.59
N GLU A 36 6.11 -7.88 -3.02
CA GLU A 36 6.18 -6.60 -3.72
C GLU A 36 7.04 -5.61 -2.95
N ALA A 37 7.80 -4.80 -3.67
CA ALA A 37 8.60 -3.74 -3.07
C ALA A 37 7.74 -2.50 -2.78
N ALA A 38 7.81 -2.02 -1.53
CA ALA A 38 7.32 -0.70 -1.17
C ALA A 38 8.22 0.40 -1.75
N LEU A 39 7.75 1.66 -1.72
CA LEU A 39 8.56 2.82 -2.12
C LEU A 39 9.84 2.97 -1.29
N CYS A 40 9.84 2.54 -0.03
CA CYS A 40 11.03 2.49 0.83
C CYS A 40 11.92 1.26 0.59
N ALA A 41 11.71 0.52 -0.50
CA ALA A 41 12.39 -0.74 -0.84
C ALA A 41 12.17 -1.92 0.14
N THR A 42 11.36 -1.76 1.19
CA THR A 42 10.92 -2.87 2.03
C THR A 42 10.05 -3.84 1.22
N TRP A 43 10.39 -5.11 1.25
CA TRP A 43 9.58 -6.16 0.62
C TRP A 43 8.41 -6.54 1.52
N LEU A 44 7.20 -6.45 0.95
CA LEU A 44 5.95 -6.78 1.58
C LEU A 44 5.42 -8.07 0.98
N LYS A 45 5.04 -9.03 1.84
CA LYS A 45 4.24 -10.16 1.38
C LYS A 45 2.78 -9.72 1.26
N ILE A 46 2.20 -9.84 0.07
CA ILE A 46 0.83 -9.41 -0.21
C ILE A 46 -0.15 -10.25 0.61
N PRO A 47 -0.99 -9.64 1.47
CA PRO A 47 -1.95 -10.38 2.25
C PRO A 47 -3.03 -11.04 1.40
N THR A 48 -3.72 -12.00 1.99
CA THR A 48 -4.95 -12.55 1.40
C THR A 48 -6.10 -11.58 1.63
N ALA A 49 -6.94 -11.38 0.61
CA ALA A 49 -8.14 -10.55 0.73
C ALA A 49 -9.10 -11.08 1.80
N THR A 50 -9.72 -10.15 2.53
CA THR A 50 -10.69 -10.41 3.57
C THR A 50 -11.94 -10.99 2.94
N PRO A 51 -12.43 -12.14 3.46
CA PRO A 51 -13.68 -12.72 3.01
C PRO A 51 -14.84 -11.72 3.09
N TYR A 52 -15.74 -11.77 2.12
CA TYR A 52 -16.93 -10.92 2.09
C TYR A 52 -17.72 -10.98 3.41
N GLY A 53 -18.09 -9.81 3.94
CA GLY A 53 -18.82 -9.68 5.21
C GLY A 53 -17.94 -9.72 6.46
N ARG A 54 -16.61 -9.78 6.32
CA ARG A 54 -15.65 -9.60 7.42
C ARG A 54 -14.97 -8.24 7.33
N GLU A 55 -14.45 -7.78 8.47
CA GLU A 55 -13.64 -6.57 8.54
C GLU A 55 -12.15 -6.93 8.41
N PRO A 56 -11.38 -6.22 7.57
CA PRO A 56 -9.94 -6.39 7.47
C PRO A 56 -9.21 -6.17 8.80
N ALA A 57 -8.25 -7.03 9.11
CA ALA A 57 -7.43 -6.86 10.31
C ALA A 57 -6.58 -5.57 10.27
N SER A 58 -6.28 -5.07 9.06
CA SER A 58 -5.47 -3.88 8.86
C SER A 58 -6.24 -2.56 9.05
N THR A 59 -7.58 -2.58 9.14
CA THR A 59 -8.40 -1.37 9.31
C THR A 59 -7.97 -0.53 10.52
N ALA A 60 -7.63 -1.21 11.64
CA ALA A 60 -7.20 -0.55 12.88
C ALA A 60 -5.77 0.03 12.81
N ILE A 61 -4.99 -0.31 11.78
CA ILE A 61 -3.60 0.13 11.63
C ILE A 61 -3.58 1.42 10.82
N THR A 62 -3.27 2.54 11.48
CA THR A 62 -3.24 3.87 10.86
C THR A 62 -1.83 4.42 10.68
N GLU A 63 -0.84 3.88 11.41
CA GLU A 63 0.55 4.31 11.33
C GLU A 63 1.13 4.03 9.94
N ARG A 64 1.88 5.00 9.41
CA ARG A 64 2.50 4.94 8.08
C ARG A 64 4.02 4.99 8.20
N CYS A 65 4.71 4.22 7.37
CA CYS A 65 6.15 4.28 7.22
C CYS A 65 6.59 5.71 6.85
N THR A 66 7.54 6.26 7.61
CA THR A 66 8.05 7.62 7.44
C THR A 66 8.77 7.82 6.10
N GLU A 67 9.55 6.83 5.66
CA GLU A 67 10.24 6.86 4.37
C GLU A 67 9.26 6.85 3.19
N CYS A 68 8.26 5.96 3.23
CA CYS A 68 7.18 5.96 2.24
C CYS A 68 6.45 7.31 2.22
N THR A 69 6.21 7.91 3.39
CA THR A 69 5.51 9.21 3.50
C THR A 69 6.31 10.33 2.84
N ALA A 70 7.63 10.36 3.04
CA ALA A 70 8.53 11.31 2.39
C ALA A 70 8.50 11.16 0.86
N GLU A 71 8.56 9.93 0.36
CA GLU A 71 8.49 9.65 -1.08
C GLU A 71 7.15 10.06 -1.70
N VAL A 72 6.05 9.72 -1.03
CA VAL A 72 4.70 10.09 -1.46
C VAL A 72 4.54 11.61 -1.53
N THR A 73 5.01 12.32 -0.51
CA THR A 73 4.96 13.80 -0.45
C THR A 73 5.80 14.42 -1.57
N ARG A 74 7.00 13.88 -1.82
CA ARG A 74 7.92 14.35 -2.85
C ARG A 74 7.37 14.17 -4.26
N GLY A 75 6.71 13.04 -4.54
CA GLY A 75 6.19 12.72 -5.86
C GLY A 75 4.81 13.29 -6.19
N GLY A 76 4.06 13.81 -5.20
CA GLY A 76 2.73 14.37 -5.41
C GLY A 76 1.70 13.33 -5.88
N PHE A 77 1.84 12.09 -5.39
CA PHE A 77 0.98 10.97 -5.75
C PHE A 77 -0.44 11.15 -5.24
N ARG A 78 -1.40 10.48 -5.88
CA ARG A 78 -2.74 10.32 -5.31
C ARG A 78 -2.75 9.10 -4.39
N GLU A 79 -3.15 9.32 -3.14
CA GLU A 79 -3.06 8.30 -2.10
C GLU A 79 -4.36 7.54 -1.90
N HIS A 80 -4.27 6.22 -1.77
CA HIS A 80 -5.37 5.34 -1.39
C HIS A 80 -4.97 4.50 -0.20
N VAL A 81 -5.86 4.36 0.77
CA VAL A 81 -5.73 3.37 1.84
C VAL A 81 -6.37 2.08 1.32
N TRP A 82 -5.62 0.99 1.34
CA TRP A 82 -6.11 -0.31 0.89
C TRP A 82 -5.92 -1.35 1.98
N ASP A 83 -7.04 -1.97 2.35
CA ASP A 83 -7.09 -3.00 3.37
C ASP A 83 -7.39 -4.34 2.73
N TYR A 84 -6.65 -5.36 3.17
CA TYR A 84 -6.85 -6.74 2.75
C TYR A 84 -7.73 -7.42 3.75
#